data_AF-A0A7S0YQW8-F1
#
_entry.id   AF-A0A7S0YQW8-F1
#
_cell.length_a   1.000
_cell.length_b   1.000
_cell.length_c   1.000
_cell.angle_alpha   90.00
_cell.angle_beta   90.00
_cell.angle_gamma   90.00
#
_symmetry.space_group_name_H-M   'P 1'
#
loop_
_entity.id
_entity.type
_entity.pdbx_description
1 polymer ?
#
loop_
_entity_poly.entity_id
_entity_poly.type
_entity_poly.pdbx_seq_one_letter_code
_entity_poly.pdbx_strand_id
1 'polypeptide(L)'
;RVHFALSLGCSSSPNMRIYHPESLDEDLQSASQQFLAANLPRNQVAVKHARETGSPAEISLHKVFKWYMDDFGYSKQEIVSFYASFLPQHVRNDIMEVTRGSNFTIRYEPFD
;
A
#
# COMPACT_ATOMS: atom_id res chain seq x y z
N ARG A 1 -7.90 3.37 -8.65
CA ARG A 1 -7.95 2.04 -9.34
C ARG A 1 -6.95 1.99 -10.50
N VAL A 2 -6.90 3.00 -11.38
CA VAL A 2 -5.95 3.05 -12.52
C VAL A 2 -4.47 3.00 -12.08
N HIS A 3 -4.09 3.59 -10.94
CA HIS A 3 -2.72 3.56 -10.42
C HIS A 3 -2.15 2.15 -10.22
N PHE A 4 -3.01 1.14 -10.06
CA PHE A 4 -2.62 -0.27 -9.87
C PHE A 4 -2.68 -1.09 -11.18
N ALA A 5 -2.98 -0.45 -12.30
CA ALA A 5 -3.11 -1.05 -13.62
C ALA A 5 -2.02 -0.60 -14.61
N LEU A 6 -1.30 0.47 -14.28
CA LEU A 6 -0.26 1.06 -15.14
C LEU A 6 1.06 0.29 -15.02
N SER A 7 1.34 -0.59 -15.99
CA SER A 7 2.62 -1.29 -16.07
C SER A 7 3.71 -0.40 -16.67
N LEU A 8 4.90 -0.41 -16.07
CA LEU A 8 6.11 0.28 -16.57
C LEU A 8 7.16 -0.72 -17.08
N GLY A 9 6.84 -2.02 -17.10
CA GLY A 9 7.77 -3.07 -17.54
C GLY A 9 8.85 -3.43 -16.53
N CYS A 10 8.71 -3.06 -15.25
CA CYS A 10 9.59 -3.46 -14.15
C CYS A 10 8.84 -4.30 -13.10
N SER A 11 9.57 -4.94 -12.18
CA SER A 11 9.00 -5.90 -11.22
C SER A 11 8.15 -5.26 -10.13
N SER A 12 8.38 -3.98 -9.80
CA SER A 12 7.57 -3.19 -8.87
C SER A 12 6.31 -2.60 -9.53
N SER A 13 6.17 -2.74 -10.85
CA SER A 13 4.98 -2.29 -11.58
C SER A 13 3.95 -3.41 -11.73
N PRO A 14 2.65 -3.09 -11.87
CA PRO A 14 1.63 -4.05 -12.25
C PRO A 14 2.00 -4.86 -13.49
N ASN A 15 1.52 -6.11 -13.57
CA ASN A 15 1.67 -6.93 -14.77
C ASN A 15 0.97 -6.27 -15.98
N MET A 16 1.62 -6.34 -17.15
CA MET A 16 1.03 -5.85 -18.40
C MET A 16 -0.23 -6.62 -18.75
N ARG A 17 -1.29 -5.89 -19.12
CA ARG A 17 -2.63 -6.42 -19.39
C ARG A 17 -3.29 -5.65 -20.53
N ILE A 18 -4.17 -6.33 -21.25
CA ILE A 18 -5.05 -5.73 -22.26
C ILE A 18 -6.42 -5.56 -21.62
N TYR A 19 -6.93 -4.33 -21.61
CA TYR A 19 -8.22 -3.97 -21.03
C TYR A 19 -9.27 -3.82 -22.12
N HIS A 20 -10.49 -4.28 -21.87
CA HIS A 20 -11.61 -4.13 -22.81
C HIS A 20 -12.61 -3.12 -22.25
N PRO A 21 -13.19 -2.23 -23.09
CA PRO A 21 -14.18 -1.26 -22.65
C PRO A 21 -15.38 -1.90 -21.93
N GLU A 22 -15.79 -3.08 -22.38
CA GLU A 22 -16.97 -3.80 -21.88
C GLU A 22 -16.77 -4.37 -20.48
N SER A 23 -15.51 -4.65 -20.08
CA SER A 23 -15.12 -5.23 -18.79
C SER A 23 -14.18 -4.33 -17.98
N LEU A 24 -14.04 -3.05 -18.36
CA LEU A 24 -12.99 -2.18 -17.85
C LEU A 24 -12.98 -2.07 -16.32
N ASP A 25 -14.15 -1.90 -15.70
CA ASP A 25 -14.27 -1.81 -14.25
C ASP A 25 -13.82 -3.09 -13.53
N GLU A 26 -14.19 -4.25 -14.08
CA GLU A 26 -13.83 -5.57 -13.56
C GLU A 26 -12.34 -5.85 -13.74
N ASP A 27 -11.78 -5.47 -14.89
CA ASP A 27 -10.37 -5.61 -15.21
C ASP A 27 -9.50 -4.73 -14.30
N LEU A 28 -9.91 -3.48 -14.06
CA LEU A 28 -9.23 -2.56 -13.15
C LEU A 28 -9.33 -3.03 -11.69
N GLN A 29 -10.47 -3.60 -11.30
CA GLN A 29 -10.64 -4.20 -9.97
C GLN A 29 -9.71 -5.40 -9.79
N SER A 30 -9.67 -6.31 -10.77
CA SER A 30 -8.77 -7.45 -10.80
C SER A 30 -7.30 -7.03 -10.78
N ALA A 31 -6.93 -5.99 -11.53
CA ALA A 31 -5.57 -5.44 -11.54
C ALA A 31 -5.18 -4.91 -10.16
N SER A 32 -6.08 -4.14 -9.54
CA SER A 32 -5.90 -3.62 -8.19
C SER A 32 -5.67 -4.73 -7.18
N GLN A 33 -6.54 -5.75 -7.18
CA GLN A 33 -6.45 -6.90 -6.27
C GLN A 33 -5.15 -7.68 -6.46
N GLN A 34 -4.74 -7.94 -7.70
CA GLN A 34 -3.50 -8.69 -7.97
C GLN A 34 -2.26 -7.88 -7.61
N PHE A 35 -2.22 -6.60 -7.96
CA PHE A 35 -1.12 -5.73 -7.58
C PHE A 35 -0.95 -5.66 -6.06
N LEU A 36 -2.06 -5.48 -5.34
CA LEU A 36 -2.07 -5.47 -3.89
C LEU A 36 -1.67 -6.85 -3.33
N ALA A 37 -2.21 -7.95 -3.82
CA ALA A 37 -1.82 -9.29 -3.35
C ALA A 37 -0.32 -9.62 -3.58
N ALA A 38 0.27 -9.06 -4.63
CA ALA A 38 1.69 -9.23 -4.94
C ALA A 38 2.60 -8.36 -4.07
N ASN A 39 2.19 -7.12 -3.76
CA ASN A 39 3.03 -6.10 -3.13
C ASN A 39 2.67 -5.80 -1.66
N LEU A 40 1.55 -6.33 -1.15
CA LEU A 40 1.24 -6.24 0.27
C LEU A 40 2.09 -7.25 1.05
N PRO A 41 2.67 -6.84 2.19
CA PRO A 41 3.52 -7.69 2.99
C PRO A 41 2.71 -8.89 3.48
N ARG A 42 3.11 -10.08 3.02
CA ARG A 42 2.46 -11.35 3.39
C ARG A 42 2.65 -11.72 4.86
N ASN A 43 3.67 -11.17 5.52
CA ASN A 43 3.99 -11.38 6.93
C ASN A 43 4.66 -10.13 7.51
N GLN A 44 3.96 -9.36 8.35
CA GLN A 44 4.45 -8.41 9.37
C GLN A 44 5.41 -7.26 8.97
N VAL A 45 6.00 -7.24 7.77
CA VAL A 45 6.98 -6.21 7.33
C VAL A 45 6.33 -4.83 7.14
N ALA A 46 5.00 -4.74 7.18
CA ALA A 46 4.29 -3.46 7.12
C ALA A 46 4.69 -2.54 8.26
N VAL A 47 4.98 -3.07 9.46
CA VAL A 47 5.23 -2.27 10.66
C VAL A 47 6.52 -2.73 11.34
N LYS A 48 7.52 -1.86 11.37
CA LYS A 48 8.67 -2.01 12.26
C LYS A 48 8.39 -1.24 13.54
N HIS A 49 8.00 -1.97 14.59
CA HIS A 49 7.87 -1.39 15.93
C HIS A 49 9.25 -0.93 16.40
N ALA A 50 9.37 0.34 16.77
CA ALA A 50 10.54 0.81 17.48
C ALA A 50 10.59 0.15 18.86
N ARG A 51 11.46 -0.83 19.05
CA ARG A 51 11.77 -1.35 20.39
C ARG A 51 12.79 -0.44 21.08
N GLU A 52 12.53 -0.21 22.37
CA GLU A 52 13.39 0.32 23.44
C GLU A 52 14.07 1.70 23.29
N THR A 53 14.17 2.25 22.08
CA THR A 53 14.98 3.46 21.79
C THR A 53 14.18 4.75 21.62
N GLY A 54 12.86 4.72 21.81
CA GLY A 54 12.01 5.92 21.66
C GLY A 54 11.78 6.39 20.21
N SER A 55 12.23 5.61 19.22
CA SER A 55 12.00 5.92 17.80
C SER A 55 10.51 5.80 17.42
N PRO A 56 10.02 6.53 16.40
CA PRO A 56 8.69 6.30 15.84
C PRO A 56 8.62 4.90 15.19
N ALA A 57 7.43 4.30 15.18
CA ALA A 57 7.20 3.10 14.38
C ALA A 57 7.33 3.42 12.89
N GLU A 58 7.88 2.51 12.10
CA GLU A 58 8.04 2.71 10.66
C GLU A 58 7.04 1.83 9.90
N ILE A 59 6.28 2.44 8.99
CA ILE A 59 5.34 1.74 8.12
C ILE A 59 5.89 1.70 6.69
N SER A 60 6.10 0.50 6.16
CA SER A 60 6.58 0.31 4.79
C SER A 60 5.43 0.28 3.80
N LEU A 61 5.45 1.18 2.81
CA LEU A 61 4.46 1.26 1.74
C LEU A 61 5.13 1.16 0.36
N HIS A 62 4.39 0.63 -0.62
CA HIS A 62 4.82 0.66 -2.00
C HIS A 62 4.91 2.12 -2.54
N LYS A 63 5.86 2.40 -3.43
CA LYS A 63 6.13 3.77 -3.94
C LYS A 63 4.96 4.43 -4.67
N VAL A 64 4.00 3.65 -5.16
CA VAL A 64 2.75 4.13 -5.75
C VAL A 64 1.97 5.05 -4.80
N PHE A 65 1.99 4.75 -3.49
CA PHE A 65 1.34 5.57 -2.45
C PHE A 65 2.02 6.92 -2.25
N LYS A 66 3.29 7.05 -2.65
CA LYS A 66 3.99 8.34 -2.66
C LYS A 66 3.64 9.17 -3.90
N TRP A 67 3.58 8.54 -5.07
CA TRP A 67 3.36 9.24 -6.33
C TRP A 67 1.94 9.78 -6.47
N TYR A 68 0.96 9.03 -5.95
CA TYR A 68 -0.46 9.36 -6.04
C TYR A 68 -1.05 9.63 -4.66
N MET A 69 -0.27 10.26 -3.76
CA MET A 69 -0.67 10.44 -2.35
C MET A 69 -2.04 11.15 -2.23
N ASP A 70 -2.29 12.14 -3.09
CA ASP A 70 -3.51 12.94 -3.10
C ASP A 70 -4.77 12.12 -3.45
N ASP A 71 -4.60 10.96 -4.07
CA ASP A 71 -5.68 10.02 -4.42
C ASP A 71 -6.01 9.04 -3.27
N PHE A 72 -5.17 8.99 -2.22
CA PHE A 72 -5.29 8.03 -1.12
C PHE A 72 -5.60 8.68 0.24
N GLY A 73 -5.38 9.99 0.38
CA GLY A 73 -5.73 10.76 1.58
C GLY A 73 -4.93 12.06 1.68
N TYR A 74 -5.41 12.98 2.53
CA TYR A 74 -4.77 14.28 2.77
C TYR A 74 -3.80 14.26 3.96
N SER A 75 -3.77 13.16 4.71
CA SER A 75 -2.87 12.94 5.85
C SER A 75 -2.20 11.55 5.79
N LYS A 76 -1.07 11.41 6.50
CA LYS A 76 -0.37 10.12 6.64
C LYS A 76 -1.30 9.05 7.22
N GLN A 77 -2.16 9.43 8.16
CA GLN A 77 -3.13 8.56 8.82
C GLN A 77 -4.18 8.04 7.82
N GLU A 78 -4.70 8.90 6.94
CA GLU A 78 -5.66 8.50 5.92
C GLU A 78 -5.04 7.57 4.88
N ILE A 79 -3.83 7.90 4.39
CA ILE A 79 -3.11 7.05 3.42
C ILE A 79 -2.86 5.65 4.02
N VAL A 80 -2.42 5.58 5.28
CA VAL A 80 -2.18 4.32 5.96
C VAL A 80 -3.50 3.57 6.26
N SER A 81 -4.57 4.28 6.59
CA SER A 81 -5.90 3.67 6.78
C SER A 81 -6.44 3.08 5.48
N PHE A 82 -6.27 3.80 4.37
CA PHE A 82 -6.60 3.33 3.02
C PHE A 82 -5.80 2.08 2.68
N TYR A 83 -4.48 2.09 2.90
CA TYR A 83 -3.62 0.93 2.71
C TYR A 83 -4.04 -0.27 3.58
N ALA A 84 -4.34 -0.04 4.86
CA ALA A 84 -4.72 -1.08 5.80
C ALA A 84 -6.06 -1.74 5.46
N SER A 85 -6.92 -1.07 4.68
CA SER A 85 -8.19 -1.63 4.19
C SER A 85 -7.97 -2.83 3.25
N PHE A 86 -6.80 -2.96 2.62
CA PHE A 86 -6.46 -4.08 1.74
C PHE A 86 -5.75 -5.23 2.46
N LEU A 87 -5.30 -5.01 3.70
CA LEU A 87 -4.54 -6.00 4.45
C LEU A 87 -5.43 -6.99 5.21
N PRO A 88 -4.90 -8.20 5.51
CA PRO A 88 -5.54 -9.13 6.43
C PRO A 88 -5.83 -8.46 7.79
N GLN A 89 -6.91 -8.91 8.45
CA GLN A 89 -7.42 -8.28 9.67
C GLN A 89 -6.37 -8.12 10.78
N HIS A 90 -5.47 -9.11 10.95
CA HIS A 90 -4.43 -9.04 11.98
C HIS A 90 -3.42 -7.91 11.71
N VAL A 91 -2.87 -7.82 10.49
CA VAL A 91 -1.94 -6.74 10.10
C VAL A 91 -2.62 -5.38 10.14
N ARG A 92 -3.89 -5.32 9.71
CA ARG A 92 -4.70 -4.10 9.82
C ARG A 92 -4.78 -3.62 11.26
N ASN A 93 -5.06 -4.52 12.21
CA ASN A 93 -5.16 -4.15 13.62
C ASN A 93 -3.84 -3.59 14.15
N ASP A 94 -2.71 -4.23 13.82
CA ASP A 94 -1.37 -3.78 14.24
C ASP A 94 -1.05 -2.36 13.70
N ILE A 95 -1.33 -2.11 12.42
CA ILE A 95 -1.18 -0.79 11.80
C ILE A 95 -2.11 0.25 12.43
N MET A 96 -3.36 -0.11 12.69
CA MET A 96 -4.34 0.79 13.31
C MET A 96 -3.95 1.14 14.75
N GLU A 97 -3.32 0.22 15.48
CA GLU A 97 -2.79 0.50 16.82
C GLU A 97 -1.63 1.50 16.77
N VAL A 98 -0.70 1.30 15.83
CA VAL A 98 0.46 2.20 15.63
C VAL A 98 0.04 3.60 15.20
N THR A 99 -0.95 3.70 14.32
CA THR A 99 -1.44 4.99 13.80
C THR A 99 -2.21 5.80 14.86
N ARG A 100 -2.84 5.15 15.86
CA ARG A 100 -3.48 5.86 17.00
C ARG A 100 -2.50 6.69 17.81
N GLY A 101 -1.28 6.20 17.98
CA GLY A 101 -0.23 6.91 18.72
C GLY A 101 0.33 8.14 18.00
N SER A 102 0.00 8.36 16.72
CA SER A 102 0.52 9.42 15.83
C SER A 102 2.05 9.49 15.69
N ASN A 103 2.80 8.62 16.38
CA ASN A 103 4.25 8.56 16.36
C ASN A 103 4.74 7.48 15.39
N PHE A 104 4.51 7.71 14.09
CA PHE A 104 4.99 6.83 13.03
C PHE A 104 5.53 7.59 11.83
N THR A 105 6.41 6.93 11.08
CA THR A 105 6.94 7.39 9.80
C THR A 105 6.52 6.44 8.69
N ILE A 106 6.42 6.96 7.46
CA ILE A 106 6.19 6.14 6.27
C ILE A 106 7.51 6.01 5.54
N ARG A 107 7.95 4.77 5.32
CA ARG A 107 9.06 4.43 4.44
C ARG A 107 8.48 3.89 3.14
N TYR A 108 8.90 4.46 2.02
CA TYR A 108 8.52 3.92 0.73
C TYR A 108 9.57 2.94 0.25
N GLU A 109 9.12 1.76 -0.16
CA GLU A 109 10.01 0.75 -0.71
C GLU A 109 10.67 1.28 -2.00
N PRO A 110 11.94 0.89 -2.26
CA PRO A 110 12.56 1.14 -3.55
C PRO A 110 11.66 0.60 -4.66
N PHE A 111 11.60 1.36 -5.75
CA PHE A 111 10.96 0.91 -6.98
C PHE A 111 12.11 0.58 -7.92
N ASP A 112 12.14 -0.66 -8.37
CA ASP A 112 13.18 -1.26 -9.20
C ASP A 112 13.27 -0.63 -10.61
#